data_AF-A0A662F4G3-F1
#
_entry.id   AF-A0A662F4G3-F1
#
_cell.length_a   1.000
_cell.length_b   1.000
_cell.length_c   1.000
_cell.angle_alpha   90.00
_cell.angle_beta   90.00
_cell.angle_gamma   90.00
#
_symmetry.space_group_name_H-M   'P 1'
#
loop_
_entity.id
_entity.type
_entity.pdbx_description
1 polymer ?
#
loop_
_entity_poly.entity_id
_entity_poly.type
_entity_poly.pdbx_seq_one_letter_code
_entity_poly.pdbx_strand_id
1 'polypeptide(L)'
;MTLEAELRQPTASQIIEPILKKHRISKNRFAKSVYYSIRKLTKTDDIVIPEFFDTAFSYTFIKSDKSVEGDFLRNKISVGYTNIVESIEQLKPGQVLVIPKHVNLVPNEAGNISNNPKKKFSKHGDVVKLKRYNSIDDAIQDRAHPKRLLKIAVTNTKMYKNYIGYDFQGVGDGRGSIYNKVMIEDIIEAKKIFMYCKDNGDETLEVVNYYNGNSFNNKSVKVRVSSVEKKERDIYEFDIDNLPLRKKHSRDYSCYANWTRIHSLHDCKGRIDSGLHRRTQRGTYNACKHMIAGFWEVMIDIKKKTKGQYYLINPFRCPTEELEEYANRLRTQVLIECYNPYKRRTELRKLTKIEREVLDWKRITLYGYKRNFN
;
A
#
# COMPACT_ATOMS: atom_id res chain seq x y z
N MET A 1 23.22 -31.29 56.12
CA MET A 1 21.93 -30.62 56.38
C MET A 1 21.68 -29.63 55.26
N THR A 2 21.02 -30.04 54.18
CA THR A 2 20.59 -29.17 53.09
C THR A 2 19.10 -28.90 53.27
N LEU A 3 18.78 -27.70 53.75
CA LEU A 3 17.42 -27.15 53.76
C LEU A 3 17.21 -26.47 52.39
N GLU A 4 16.79 -27.25 51.40
CA GLU A 4 16.22 -26.69 50.18
C GLU A 4 14.81 -26.20 50.50
N ALA A 5 14.65 -24.89 50.64
CA ALA A 5 13.35 -24.26 50.72
C ALA A 5 12.71 -24.34 49.32
N GLU A 6 11.72 -25.23 49.18
CA GLU A 6 10.85 -25.26 47.99
C GLU A 6 10.17 -23.90 47.81
N LEU A 7 10.65 -23.12 46.85
CA LEU A 7 9.98 -21.93 46.33
C LEU A 7 8.69 -22.38 45.62
N ARG A 8 7.60 -22.48 46.39
CA ARG A 8 6.27 -22.73 45.82
C ARG A 8 5.86 -21.55 44.95
N GLN A 9 5.69 -21.79 43.66
CA GLN A 9 5.17 -20.78 42.75
C GLN A 9 3.77 -20.35 43.21
N PRO A 10 3.47 -19.03 43.17
CA PRO A 10 2.17 -18.52 43.55
C PRO A 10 1.09 -19.11 42.64
N THR A 11 0.00 -19.55 43.27
CA THR A 11 -1.16 -20.06 42.54
C THR A 11 -1.79 -18.95 41.69
N ALA A 12 -2.44 -19.32 40.59
CA ALA A 12 -3.15 -18.36 39.73
C ALA A 12 -4.14 -17.48 40.51
N SER A 13 -4.72 -17.97 41.61
CA SER A 13 -5.60 -17.18 42.48
C SER A 13 -4.86 -16.05 43.19
N GLN A 14 -3.62 -16.31 43.65
CA GLN A 14 -2.78 -15.32 44.33
C GLN A 14 -2.32 -14.19 43.39
N ILE A 15 -2.23 -14.46 42.09
CA ILE A 15 -1.86 -13.46 41.08
C ILE A 15 -3.08 -12.62 40.63
N ILE A 16 -4.25 -13.25 40.47
CA ILE A 16 -5.42 -12.62 39.81
C ILE A 16 -6.25 -11.75 40.76
N GLU A 17 -6.39 -12.13 42.03
CA GLU A 17 -7.25 -11.41 42.97
C GLU A 17 -6.83 -9.94 43.24
N PRO A 18 -5.54 -9.62 43.40
CA PRO A 18 -5.10 -8.23 43.58
C PRO A 18 -5.47 -7.32 42.40
N ILE A 19 -5.39 -7.85 41.17
CA ILE A 19 -5.67 -7.12 39.93
C ILE A 19 -7.17 -6.80 39.82
N LEU A 20 -8.03 -7.79 40.08
CA LEU A 20 -9.48 -7.59 40.08
C LEU A 20 -9.91 -6.54 41.11
N LYS A 21 -9.26 -6.55 42.29
CA LYS A 21 -9.49 -5.58 43.36
C LYS A 21 -9.02 -4.17 42.98
N LYS A 22 -7.83 -4.04 42.36
CA LYS A 22 -7.27 -2.76 41.86
C LYS A 22 -8.20 -2.07 40.87
N HIS A 23 -8.84 -2.82 39.97
CA HIS A 23 -9.66 -2.28 38.89
C HIS A 23 -11.18 -2.33 39.13
N ARG A 24 -11.64 -2.67 40.34
CA ARG A 24 -13.07 -2.80 40.71
C ARG A 24 -13.89 -3.67 39.74
N ILE A 25 -13.27 -4.70 39.17
CA ILE A 25 -13.93 -5.60 38.21
C ILE A 25 -14.66 -6.69 39.01
N SER A 26 -15.99 -6.78 38.88
CA SER A 26 -16.75 -7.82 39.57
C SER A 26 -16.37 -9.21 39.04
N LYS A 27 -16.20 -10.19 39.94
CA LYS A 27 -15.88 -11.58 39.58
C LYS A 27 -16.83 -12.12 38.50
N ASN A 28 -18.11 -11.72 38.50
CA ASN A 28 -19.11 -12.10 37.50
C ASN A 28 -18.92 -11.49 36.10
N ARG A 29 -18.28 -10.31 35.95
CA ARG A 29 -17.98 -9.72 34.62
C ARG A 29 -16.73 -10.32 33.98
N PHE A 30 -15.81 -10.85 34.80
CA PHE A 30 -14.57 -11.47 34.35
C PHE A 30 -14.70 -13.00 34.13
N ALA A 31 -15.67 -13.64 34.79
CA ALA A 31 -15.70 -15.09 34.91
C ALA A 31 -16.65 -15.79 33.92
N LYS A 32 -16.05 -16.33 32.85
CA LYS A 32 -16.07 -17.77 32.56
C LYS A 32 -15.07 -18.10 31.46
N SER A 33 -15.03 -17.32 30.38
CA SER A 33 -14.12 -17.56 29.25
C SER A 33 -12.63 -17.34 29.60
N VAL A 34 -12.30 -16.22 30.26
CA VAL A 34 -10.91 -15.84 30.55
C VAL A 34 -10.31 -16.68 31.67
N TYR A 35 -11.07 -16.93 32.74
CA TYR A 35 -10.64 -17.78 33.85
C TYR A 35 -10.39 -19.25 33.42
N TYR A 36 -11.25 -19.83 32.58
CA TYR A 36 -11.03 -21.17 32.05
C TYR A 36 -9.85 -21.24 31.07
N SER A 37 -9.63 -20.20 30.28
CA SER A 37 -8.51 -20.14 29.33
C SER A 37 -7.16 -20.08 30.07
N ILE A 38 -7.06 -19.27 31.12
CA ILE A 38 -5.85 -19.17 31.95
C ILE A 38 -5.59 -20.48 32.70
N ARG A 39 -6.62 -21.10 33.31
CA ARG A 39 -6.49 -22.36 34.05
C ARG A 39 -6.12 -23.56 33.16
N LYS A 40 -6.44 -23.51 31.87
CA LYS A 40 -6.06 -24.54 30.88
C LYS A 40 -4.60 -24.39 30.43
N LEU A 41 -4.04 -23.18 30.51
CA LEU A 41 -2.67 -22.85 30.12
C LEU A 41 -1.65 -23.08 31.24
N THR A 42 -2.05 -23.03 32.51
CA THR A 42 -1.15 -23.26 33.67
C THR A 42 -0.97 -24.75 34.02
N LYS A 43 -1.30 -25.68 33.11
CA LYS A 43 -1.04 -27.13 33.27
C LYS A 43 0.19 -27.61 32.46
N THR A 44 0.86 -26.69 31.79
CA THR A 44 2.09 -26.95 31.04
C THR A 44 3.17 -26.14 31.71
N ASP A 45 4.20 -26.81 32.24
CA ASP A 45 5.15 -26.29 33.22
C ASP A 45 6.14 -25.21 32.71
N ASP A 46 5.94 -24.66 31.52
CA ASP A 46 6.85 -23.67 30.91
C ASP A 46 6.11 -22.42 30.40
N ILE A 47 5.75 -21.49 31.30
CA ILE A 47 5.35 -20.14 30.89
C ILE A 47 5.94 -19.10 31.86
N VAL A 48 6.90 -18.32 31.36
CA VAL A 48 7.35 -17.07 32.01
C VAL A 48 6.40 -15.95 31.61
N ILE A 49 5.71 -15.34 32.58
CA ILE A 49 4.83 -14.18 32.38
C ILE A 49 5.62 -12.91 32.73
N PRO A 50 5.94 -12.01 31.79
CA PRO A 50 6.60 -10.75 32.11
C PRO A 50 5.64 -9.77 32.79
N GLU A 51 6.14 -9.07 33.81
CA GLU A 51 5.45 -8.00 34.55
C GLU A 51 5.28 -6.73 33.70
N PHE A 52 4.35 -6.69 32.76
CA PHE A 52 3.87 -5.41 32.20
C PHE A 52 2.40 -5.53 31.76
N PHE A 53 1.49 -5.40 32.71
CA PHE A 53 0.05 -5.32 32.48
C PHE A 53 -0.48 -3.96 32.91
N ASP A 54 -0.34 -2.95 32.04
CA ASP A 54 -1.11 -1.70 32.20
C ASP A 54 -1.51 -1.05 30.86
N THR A 55 -1.49 -1.78 29.74
CA THR A 55 -2.17 -1.35 28.51
C THR A 55 -2.92 -2.52 27.89
N ALA A 56 -4.18 -2.29 27.53
CA ALA A 56 -5.07 -3.28 26.95
C ALA A 56 -4.45 -3.89 25.67
N PHE A 57 -4.01 -5.15 25.73
CA PHE A 57 -3.52 -5.89 24.58
C PHE A 57 -4.04 -7.32 24.57
N SER A 58 -4.71 -7.66 23.47
CA SER A 58 -4.90 -9.03 23.02
C SER A 58 -3.55 -9.59 22.60
N TYR A 59 -2.95 -10.46 23.42
CA TYR A 59 -1.80 -11.26 23.01
C TYR A 59 -2.28 -12.51 22.27
N THR A 60 -1.61 -12.87 21.18
CA THR A 60 -1.80 -14.15 20.50
C THR A 60 -0.43 -14.81 20.29
N PHE A 61 -0.32 -16.06 20.73
CA PHE A 61 0.87 -16.89 20.57
C PHE A 61 1.09 -17.27 19.11
N ILE A 62 2.35 -17.28 18.67
CA ILE A 62 2.76 -17.86 17.37
C ILE A 62 2.69 -19.38 17.52
N LYS A 63 1.77 -20.03 16.81
CA LYS A 63 1.72 -21.50 16.72
C LYS A 63 2.14 -21.91 15.32
N SER A 64 3.30 -22.57 15.19
CA SER A 64 3.72 -23.17 13.92
C SER A 64 3.12 -24.56 13.80
N ASP A 65 2.06 -24.71 13.02
CA ASP A 65 1.54 -26.03 12.66
C ASP A 65 2.20 -26.47 11.34
N LYS A 66 2.89 -27.62 11.36
CA LYS A 66 3.33 -28.33 10.15
C LYS A 66 2.18 -29.20 9.67
N SER A 67 1.47 -28.80 8.61
CA SER A 67 0.50 -29.67 7.94
C SER A 67 1.09 -30.19 6.62
N VAL A 68 1.03 -31.50 6.42
CA VAL A 68 1.49 -32.20 5.21
C VAL A 68 0.30 -32.34 4.25
N GLU A 69 0.24 -31.51 3.22
CA GLU A 69 -0.56 -31.75 2.00
C GLU A 69 0.23 -31.24 0.79
N GLY A 70 0.64 -32.15 -0.10
CA GLY A 70 1.05 -31.91 -1.50
C GLY A 70 2.17 -30.88 -1.77
N ASP A 71 3.39 -31.38 -2.01
CA ASP A 71 4.56 -30.74 -2.66
C ASP A 71 5.07 -29.36 -2.20
N PHE A 72 4.51 -28.74 -1.17
CA PHE A 72 5.16 -27.62 -0.50
C PHE A 72 4.95 -27.70 1.01
N LEU A 73 5.97 -28.18 1.74
CA LEU A 73 6.10 -27.99 3.20
C LEU A 73 6.13 -26.47 3.49
N ARG A 74 4.96 -25.88 3.74
CA ARG A 74 4.82 -24.47 4.10
C ARG A 74 4.54 -24.37 5.59
N ASN A 75 5.49 -23.84 6.35
CA ASN A 75 5.27 -23.50 7.76
C ASN A 75 4.17 -22.41 7.82
N LYS A 76 3.04 -22.73 8.46
CA LYS A 76 1.92 -21.80 8.64
C LYS A 76 2.19 -20.92 9.86
N ILE A 77 2.12 -19.60 9.67
CA ILE A 77 2.16 -18.61 10.75
C ILE A 77 0.76 -17.96 10.84
N SER A 78 0.17 -17.94 12.04
CA SER A 78 -1.05 -17.19 12.34
C SER A 78 -0.69 -15.92 13.12
N VAL A 79 -1.28 -14.78 12.76
CA VAL A 79 -0.88 -13.46 13.30
C VAL A 79 -2.08 -12.68 13.81
N GLY A 80 -1.91 -12.07 15.00
CA GLY A 80 -2.84 -11.12 15.60
C GLY A 80 -2.78 -9.72 14.97
N TYR A 81 -3.84 -8.93 15.18
CA TYR A 81 -4.15 -7.69 14.44
C TYR A 81 -3.04 -6.62 14.45
N THR A 82 -2.22 -6.57 15.50
CA THR A 82 -1.27 -5.49 15.76
C THR A 82 0.08 -5.67 15.07
N ASN A 83 0.36 -6.84 14.46
CA ASN A 83 1.67 -7.08 13.86
C ASN A 83 1.69 -7.75 12.47
N ILE A 84 0.66 -7.51 11.65
CA ILE A 84 0.57 -8.14 10.32
C ILE A 84 1.72 -7.69 9.40
N VAL A 85 2.09 -6.40 9.43
CA VAL A 85 3.14 -5.87 8.55
C VAL A 85 4.51 -6.46 8.89
N GLU A 86 4.93 -6.44 10.16
CA GLU A 86 6.26 -6.97 10.50
C GLU A 86 6.29 -8.49 10.34
N SER A 87 5.17 -9.18 10.56
CA SER A 87 5.09 -10.62 10.29
C SER A 87 5.30 -10.94 8.80
N ILE A 88 4.76 -10.11 7.89
CA ILE A 88 4.99 -10.26 6.45
C ILE A 88 6.45 -9.95 6.11
N GLU A 89 7.06 -8.94 6.76
CA GLU A 89 8.47 -8.59 6.58
C GLU A 89 9.42 -9.73 6.97
N GLN A 90 9.06 -10.49 8.01
CA GLN A 90 9.88 -11.57 8.54
C GLN A 90 9.68 -12.91 7.82
N LEU A 91 8.80 -12.99 6.81
CA LEU A 91 8.56 -14.22 6.07
C LEU A 91 9.82 -14.65 5.28
N LYS A 92 10.35 -15.81 5.64
CA LYS A 92 11.42 -16.50 4.92
C LYS A 92 10.89 -17.24 3.69
N PRO A 93 11.73 -17.56 2.70
CA PRO A 93 11.34 -18.41 1.57
C PRO A 93 10.68 -19.72 2.04
N GLY A 94 9.60 -20.12 1.38
CA GLY A 94 8.82 -21.31 1.75
C GLY A 94 7.83 -21.13 2.92
N GLN A 95 7.87 -20.02 3.65
CA GLN A 95 6.84 -19.72 4.67
C GLN A 95 5.60 -19.09 4.04
N VAL A 96 4.45 -19.32 4.68
CA VAL A 96 3.18 -18.67 4.32
C VAL A 96 2.50 -18.10 5.56
N LEU A 97 2.10 -16.83 5.44
CA LEU A 97 1.21 -16.18 6.39
C LEU A 97 -0.24 -16.40 6.00
N VAL A 98 -1.06 -16.86 6.96
CA VAL A 98 -2.51 -16.96 6.77
C VAL A 98 -3.21 -15.93 7.64
N ILE A 99 -3.88 -14.97 6.99
CA ILE A 99 -4.70 -13.94 7.63
C ILE A 99 -6.08 -14.53 7.93
N PRO A 100 -6.51 -14.59 9.20
CA PRO A 100 -7.82 -15.11 9.56
C PRO A 100 -8.97 -14.29 8.98
N LYS A 101 -10.11 -14.92 8.71
CA LYS A 101 -11.28 -14.26 8.10
C LYS A 101 -11.79 -13.04 8.90
N HIS A 102 -11.66 -13.07 10.22
CA HIS A 102 -12.11 -11.99 11.10
C HIS A 102 -11.20 -10.75 11.06
N VAL A 103 -10.01 -10.87 10.48
CA VAL A 103 -9.11 -9.74 10.26
C VAL A 103 -9.58 -8.98 9.03
N ASN A 104 -10.37 -7.94 9.25
CA ASN A 104 -10.95 -7.17 8.16
C ASN A 104 -9.98 -6.13 7.62
N LEU A 105 -9.22 -6.51 6.57
CA LEU A 105 -8.27 -5.60 5.91
C LEU A 105 -8.96 -4.43 5.23
N VAL A 106 -10.15 -4.65 4.66
CA VAL A 106 -10.93 -3.62 3.98
C VAL A 106 -12.16 -3.33 4.83
N PRO A 107 -12.36 -2.09 5.33
CA PRO A 107 -13.52 -1.78 6.14
C PRO A 107 -14.80 -2.13 5.38
N ASN A 108 -15.61 -3.02 5.96
CA ASN A 108 -17.00 -3.09 5.61
C ASN A 108 -17.63 -1.96 6.40
N GLU A 109 -18.00 -0.85 5.75
CA GLU A 109 -18.74 0.21 6.45
C GLU A 109 -19.92 -0.44 7.19
N ALA A 110 -19.88 -0.38 8.52
CA ALA A 110 -20.90 -0.94 9.38
C ALA A 110 -22.25 -0.30 9.00
N GLY A 111 -23.16 -1.10 8.47
CA GLY A 111 -24.55 -0.70 8.22
C GLY A 111 -25.02 -0.73 6.76
N ASN A 112 -24.12 -0.85 5.77
CA ASN A 112 -24.57 -1.02 4.38
C ASN A 112 -24.19 -2.41 3.86
N ILE A 113 -25.21 -3.26 3.76
CA ILE A 113 -25.24 -4.56 3.07
C ILE A 113 -25.04 -4.29 1.56
N SER A 114 -23.91 -3.74 1.17
CA SER A 114 -23.54 -3.67 -0.24
C SER A 114 -22.98 -5.03 -0.63
N ASN A 115 -23.46 -5.58 -1.75
CA ASN A 115 -23.00 -6.86 -2.30
C ASN A 115 -21.50 -6.88 -2.69
N ASN A 116 -20.73 -5.80 -2.44
CA ASN A 116 -19.30 -5.76 -2.76
C ASN A 116 -18.51 -4.66 -2.01
N PRO A 117 -18.21 -4.82 -0.71
CA PRO A 117 -17.51 -3.81 0.10
C PRO A 117 -16.14 -3.42 -0.46
N LYS A 118 -15.42 -4.37 -1.08
CA LYS A 118 -14.15 -4.11 -1.75
C LYS A 118 -14.30 -3.11 -2.90
N LYS A 119 -15.34 -3.23 -3.73
CA LYS A 119 -15.60 -2.28 -4.82
C LYS A 119 -15.92 -0.89 -4.28
N LYS A 120 -16.71 -0.81 -3.21
CA LYS A 120 -17.03 0.48 -2.56
C LYS A 120 -15.78 1.15 -2.00
N PHE A 121 -14.96 0.40 -1.27
CA PHE A 121 -13.68 0.90 -0.75
C PHE A 121 -12.71 1.28 -1.89
N SER A 122 -12.72 0.53 -3.00
CA SER A 122 -11.94 0.89 -4.20
C SER A 122 -12.17 2.33 -4.66
N LYS A 123 -13.44 2.74 -4.62
CA LYS A 123 -13.92 4.03 -5.11
C LYS A 123 -13.88 5.13 -4.04
N HIS A 124 -14.22 4.81 -2.80
CA HIS A 124 -14.49 5.78 -1.73
C HIS A 124 -13.57 5.65 -0.51
N GLY A 125 -12.63 4.71 -0.52
CA GLY A 125 -11.67 4.54 0.57
C GLY A 125 -10.83 5.80 0.78
N ASP A 126 -10.29 5.94 2.00
CA ASP A 126 -9.43 7.06 2.37
C ASP A 126 -8.21 7.12 1.43
N VAL A 127 -7.91 8.31 0.91
CA VAL A 127 -6.70 8.57 0.11
C VAL A 127 -5.75 9.48 0.87
N VAL A 128 -4.45 9.27 0.69
CA VAL A 128 -3.43 10.16 1.23
C VAL A 128 -3.38 11.42 0.38
N LYS A 129 -3.95 12.52 0.89
CA LYS A 129 -4.07 13.78 0.17
C LYS A 129 -2.75 14.54 0.22
N LEU A 130 -2.17 14.80 -0.95
CA LEU A 130 -1.08 15.77 -1.07
C LEU A 130 -1.62 17.18 -0.78
N LYS A 131 -0.76 18.09 -0.27
CA LYS A 131 -1.16 19.48 -0.03
C LYS A 131 -1.68 20.08 -1.34
N ARG A 132 -2.87 20.68 -1.26
CA ARG A 132 -3.57 21.33 -2.37
C ARG A 132 -3.33 22.83 -2.30
N TYR A 133 -3.25 23.48 -3.46
CA TYR A 133 -3.04 24.91 -3.57
C TYR A 133 -4.21 25.53 -4.33
N ASN A 134 -4.63 26.71 -3.89
CA ASN A 134 -5.76 27.42 -4.49
C ASN A 134 -5.32 28.23 -5.71
N SER A 135 -4.07 28.69 -5.73
CA SER A 135 -3.50 29.45 -6.84
C SER A 135 -2.13 28.89 -7.26
N ILE A 136 -1.73 29.22 -8.50
CA ILE A 136 -0.39 28.94 -9.02
C ILE A 136 0.65 29.64 -8.14
N ASP A 137 0.38 30.88 -7.74
CA ASP A 137 1.29 31.69 -6.94
C ASP A 137 1.57 31.06 -5.58
N ASP A 138 0.55 30.50 -4.91
CA ASP A 138 0.72 29.79 -3.63
C ASP A 138 1.65 28.58 -3.79
N ALA A 139 1.49 27.82 -4.88
CA ALA A 139 2.31 26.64 -5.17
C ALA A 139 3.76 27.02 -5.48
N ILE A 140 3.96 28.13 -6.18
CA ILE A 140 5.28 28.71 -6.49
C ILE A 140 5.96 29.18 -5.18
N GLN A 141 5.25 29.93 -4.34
CA GLN A 141 5.75 30.47 -3.08
C GLN A 141 6.17 29.36 -2.11
N ASP A 142 5.37 28.30 -1.94
CA ASP A 142 5.72 27.15 -1.08
C ASP A 142 6.76 26.21 -1.72
N ARG A 143 7.14 26.46 -2.98
CA ARG A 143 8.04 25.62 -3.77
C ARG A 143 7.53 24.18 -3.80
N ALA A 144 6.27 24.03 -4.18
CA ALA A 144 5.50 22.81 -4.14
C ALA A 144 6.10 21.71 -5.03
N HIS A 145 7.00 20.88 -4.47
CA HIS A 145 7.59 19.75 -5.17
C HIS A 145 6.88 18.44 -4.78
N PRO A 146 6.40 17.61 -5.72
CA PRO A 146 5.62 16.41 -5.40
C PRO A 146 6.35 15.44 -4.45
N LYS A 147 7.67 15.24 -4.63
CA LYS A 147 8.52 14.52 -3.64
C LYS A 147 8.32 15.00 -2.21
N ARG A 148 8.44 16.32 -2.02
CA ARG A 148 8.36 16.96 -0.70
C ARG A 148 6.97 16.82 -0.13
N LEU A 149 5.95 17.06 -0.95
CA LEU A 149 4.56 16.94 -0.53
C LEU A 149 4.18 15.51 -0.16
N LEU A 150 4.63 14.52 -0.93
CA LEU A 150 4.39 13.10 -0.63
C LEU A 150 5.08 12.69 0.67
N LYS A 151 6.33 13.13 0.86
CA LYS A 151 7.06 12.88 2.11
C LYS A 151 6.32 13.46 3.33
N ILE A 152 5.81 14.70 3.23
CA ILE A 152 5.03 15.32 4.30
C ILE A 152 3.71 14.56 4.51
N ALA A 153 3.00 14.23 3.44
CA ALA A 153 1.72 13.53 3.51
C ALA A 153 1.86 12.14 4.16
N VAL A 154 2.90 11.38 3.79
CA VAL A 154 3.24 10.09 4.41
C VAL A 154 3.56 10.24 5.90
N THR A 155 4.24 11.31 6.31
CA THR A 155 4.55 11.55 7.73
C THR A 155 3.30 11.79 8.57
N ASN A 156 2.21 12.26 7.94
CA ASN A 156 0.95 12.58 8.58
C ASN A 156 -0.11 11.47 8.45
N THR A 157 0.22 10.32 7.88
CA THR A 157 -0.72 9.19 7.80
C THR A 157 -0.93 8.57 9.18
N LYS A 158 -2.11 7.97 9.37
CA LYS A 158 -2.50 7.36 10.64
C LYS A 158 -2.53 5.85 10.51
N MET A 159 -1.84 5.14 11.40
CA MET A 159 -1.69 3.68 11.41
C MET A 159 -3.02 2.91 11.36
N TYR A 160 -4.03 3.42 12.04
CA TYR A 160 -5.34 2.77 12.15
C TYR A 160 -6.23 2.98 10.91
N LYS A 161 -5.85 3.86 9.98
CA LYS A 161 -6.60 4.11 8.75
C LYS A 161 -6.16 3.14 7.65
N ASN A 162 -7.12 2.71 6.84
CA ASN A 162 -6.85 1.96 5.62
C ASN A 162 -6.89 2.93 4.45
N TYR A 163 -5.74 3.13 3.80
CA TYR A 163 -5.62 4.02 2.65
C TYR A 163 -5.69 3.24 1.33
N ILE A 164 -6.10 3.93 0.27
CA ILE A 164 -6.20 3.39 -1.08
C ILE A 164 -5.50 4.28 -2.10
N GLY A 165 -4.21 4.49 -1.90
CA GLY A 165 -3.38 5.35 -2.75
C GLY A 165 -3.26 6.76 -2.21
N TYR A 166 -2.53 7.58 -2.96
CA TYR A 166 -2.42 9.01 -2.74
C TYR A 166 -3.08 9.78 -3.88
N ASP A 167 -3.52 11.00 -3.60
CA ASP A 167 -4.07 11.90 -4.60
C ASP A 167 -3.38 13.26 -4.64
N PHE A 168 -3.35 13.85 -5.84
CA PHE A 168 -3.04 15.26 -6.05
C PHE A 168 -4.07 15.89 -6.96
N GLN A 169 -4.20 17.22 -6.85
CA GLN A 169 -5.20 18.02 -7.54
C GLN A 169 -4.52 19.11 -8.36
N GLY A 170 -5.03 19.35 -9.57
CA GLY A 170 -4.63 20.48 -10.42
C GLY A 170 -4.82 21.84 -9.77
N VAL A 171 -3.83 22.72 -9.92
CA VAL A 171 -3.88 24.10 -9.42
C VAL A 171 -4.60 24.99 -10.43
N GLY A 172 -5.62 25.72 -9.99
CA GLY A 172 -6.40 26.66 -10.80
C GLY A 172 -7.65 26.07 -11.46
N ASP A 173 -7.95 24.79 -11.24
CA ASP A 173 -9.17 24.17 -11.78
C ASP A 173 -10.37 24.50 -10.88
N GLY A 174 -10.92 25.70 -11.04
CA GLY A 174 -12.12 26.16 -10.36
C GLY A 174 -13.27 25.13 -10.47
N ARG A 175 -13.94 24.86 -9.34
CA ARG A 175 -15.17 24.02 -9.19
C ARG A 175 -15.32 22.88 -10.23
N GLY A 176 -14.34 21.98 -10.29
CA GLY A 176 -14.42 20.78 -11.13
C GLY A 176 -13.17 19.91 -11.09
N SER A 177 -12.37 20.07 -10.04
CA SER A 177 -10.98 19.66 -10.01
C SER A 177 -10.77 18.17 -10.31
N ILE A 178 -9.95 17.92 -11.31
CA ILE A 178 -9.47 16.59 -11.65
C ILE A 178 -8.48 16.14 -10.57
N TYR A 179 -8.83 15.07 -9.85
CA TYR A 179 -7.96 14.40 -8.90
C TYR A 179 -7.22 13.28 -9.59
N ASN A 180 -5.89 13.28 -9.49
CA ASN A 180 -5.06 12.18 -9.94
C ASN A 180 -4.81 11.25 -8.77
N LYS A 181 -5.49 10.09 -8.76
CA LYS A 181 -5.31 9.04 -7.76
C LYS A 181 -4.26 8.05 -8.24
N VAL A 182 -3.31 7.74 -7.38
CA VAL A 182 -2.19 6.83 -7.66
C VAL A 182 -2.17 5.73 -6.60
N MET A 183 -2.26 4.47 -7.04
CA MET A 183 -2.13 3.30 -6.18
C MET A 183 -0.67 2.86 -6.12
N ILE A 184 -0.23 2.38 -4.96
CA ILE A 184 1.12 1.82 -4.76
C ILE A 184 1.31 0.56 -5.60
N GLU A 185 0.27 -0.29 -5.68
CA GLU A 185 0.30 -1.48 -6.53
C GLU A 185 0.51 -1.14 -8.02
N ASP A 186 -0.03 -0.02 -8.51
CA ASP A 186 0.20 0.43 -9.89
C ASP A 186 1.62 0.95 -10.09
N ILE A 187 2.22 1.58 -9.08
CA ILE A 187 3.63 2.00 -9.09
C ILE A 187 4.57 0.77 -9.13
N ILE A 188 4.30 -0.25 -8.32
CA ILE A 188 5.11 -1.47 -8.27
C ILE A 188 5.00 -2.23 -9.59
N GLU A 189 3.79 -2.38 -10.14
CA GLU A 189 3.60 -3.00 -11.45
C GLU A 189 4.23 -2.18 -12.58
N ALA A 190 4.20 -0.85 -12.50
CA ALA A 190 4.88 0.02 -13.46
C ALA A 190 6.38 -0.24 -13.51
N LYS A 191 7.03 -0.48 -12.35
CA LYS A 191 8.49 -0.76 -12.33
C LYS A 191 8.81 -2.07 -13.03
N LYS A 192 7.97 -3.08 -12.86
CA LYS A 192 8.14 -4.35 -13.58
C LYS A 192 7.99 -4.17 -15.08
N ILE A 193 6.99 -3.42 -15.53
CA ILE A 193 6.81 -3.10 -16.95
C ILE A 193 8.01 -2.33 -17.47
N PHE A 194 8.44 -1.29 -16.75
CA PHE A 194 9.55 -0.44 -17.13
C PHE A 194 10.86 -1.24 -17.29
N MET A 195 11.21 -2.06 -16.29
CA MET A 195 12.39 -2.93 -16.35
C MET A 195 12.29 -3.95 -17.47
N TYR A 196 11.16 -4.65 -17.59
CA TYR A 196 10.93 -5.62 -18.66
C TYR A 196 11.11 -4.99 -20.05
N CYS A 197 10.56 -3.79 -20.27
CA CYS A 197 10.71 -3.11 -21.55
C CYS A 197 12.17 -2.73 -21.84
N LYS A 198 12.90 -2.27 -20.83
CA LYS A 198 14.34 -1.98 -20.96
C LYS A 198 15.18 -3.20 -21.28
N ASP A 199 14.84 -4.35 -20.72
CA ASP A 199 15.58 -5.61 -20.95
C ASP A 199 15.26 -6.24 -22.32
N ASN A 200 14.07 -5.97 -22.90
CA ASN A 200 13.59 -6.58 -24.14
C ASN A 200 13.67 -5.68 -25.39
N GLY A 201 14.24 -4.48 -25.28
CA GLY A 201 14.54 -3.58 -26.41
C GLY A 201 13.55 -2.42 -26.62
N ASP A 202 14.00 -1.43 -27.40
CA ASP A 202 13.43 -0.08 -27.51
C ASP A 202 11.99 -0.01 -28.06
N GLU A 203 11.53 -1.04 -28.79
CA GLU A 203 10.17 -1.06 -29.38
C GLU A 203 9.05 -1.19 -28.33
N THR A 204 9.39 -1.56 -27.10
CA THR A 204 8.40 -1.84 -26.05
C THR A 204 8.09 -0.63 -25.17
N LEU A 205 8.95 0.38 -25.19
CA LEU A 205 8.82 1.62 -24.41
C LEU A 205 9.47 2.79 -25.14
N GLU A 206 8.68 3.52 -25.92
CA GLU A 206 9.17 4.53 -26.86
C GLU A 206 8.56 5.90 -26.59
N VAL A 207 9.38 6.95 -26.59
CA VAL A 207 8.93 8.35 -26.62
C VAL A 207 8.89 8.81 -28.07
N VAL A 208 7.68 8.91 -28.63
CA VAL A 208 7.46 9.11 -30.07
C VAL A 208 7.77 10.55 -30.47
N ASN A 209 7.05 11.53 -29.92
CA ASN A 209 7.18 12.94 -30.30
C ASN A 209 6.89 13.89 -29.13
N TYR A 210 7.59 15.02 -29.13
CA TYR A 210 7.24 16.20 -28.33
C TYR A 210 6.52 17.20 -29.25
N TYR A 211 5.22 17.43 -29.03
CA TYR A 211 4.48 18.38 -29.85
C TYR A 211 4.76 19.84 -29.42
N ASN A 212 4.80 20.72 -30.41
CA ASN A 212 5.02 22.18 -30.39
C ASN A 212 6.41 22.72 -30.05
N GLY A 213 7.07 23.25 -31.10
CA GLY A 213 8.02 24.37 -31.05
C GLY A 213 9.45 24.06 -30.59
N ASN A 214 10.40 24.85 -31.10
CA ASN A 214 11.84 24.80 -30.81
C ASN A 214 12.22 25.02 -29.32
N SER A 215 11.28 24.97 -28.37
CA SER A 215 11.48 25.23 -26.95
C SER A 215 10.80 24.17 -26.07
N PHE A 216 11.41 23.79 -24.95
CA PHE A 216 10.91 22.71 -24.08
C PHE A 216 9.68 23.06 -23.23
N ASN A 217 9.24 24.32 -23.22
CA ASN A 217 8.08 24.73 -22.42
C ASN A 217 6.77 24.41 -23.17
N ASN A 218 5.80 23.81 -22.47
CA ASN A 218 4.46 23.44 -22.98
C ASN A 218 4.42 22.28 -23.99
N LYS A 219 5.25 21.26 -23.79
CA LYS A 219 5.24 20.05 -24.61
C LYS A 219 4.19 19.06 -24.13
N SER A 220 3.38 18.55 -25.06
CA SER A 220 2.74 17.25 -24.89
C SER A 220 3.64 16.15 -25.45
N VAL A 221 3.60 14.97 -24.86
CA VAL A 221 4.43 13.84 -25.28
C VAL A 221 3.61 12.60 -25.48
N LYS A 222 3.76 12.02 -26.67
CA LYS A 222 3.24 10.70 -26.98
C LYS A 222 4.27 9.63 -26.60
N VAL A 223 3.82 8.62 -25.88
CA VAL A 223 4.65 7.49 -25.46
C VAL A 223 3.91 6.18 -25.75
N ARG A 224 4.66 5.14 -26.12
CA ARG A 224 4.18 3.77 -26.32
C ARG A 224 4.71 2.87 -25.22
N VAL A 225 3.84 2.06 -24.62
CA VAL A 225 4.22 1.06 -23.61
C VAL A 225 3.57 -0.27 -23.95
N SER A 226 4.37 -1.33 -24.05
CA SER A 226 3.90 -2.69 -24.24
C SER A 226 3.36 -3.30 -22.94
N SER A 227 2.34 -4.15 -23.08
CA SER A 227 1.87 -5.02 -22.00
C SER A 227 2.84 -6.17 -21.74
N VAL A 228 3.04 -6.52 -20.46
CA VAL A 228 3.81 -7.70 -20.03
C VAL A 228 2.92 -8.96 -20.00
N GLU A 229 1.59 -8.81 -19.99
CA GLU A 229 0.65 -9.85 -19.56
C GLU A 229 0.03 -10.70 -20.70
N LYS A 230 0.42 -10.53 -21.97
CA LYS A 230 -0.25 -11.24 -23.10
C LYS A 230 0.70 -11.86 -24.13
N LYS A 231 0.23 -12.97 -24.73
CA LYS A 231 0.84 -13.66 -25.88
C LYS A 231 0.91 -12.78 -27.14
N GLU A 232 -0.01 -11.83 -27.26
CA GLU A 232 0.02 -10.76 -28.26
C GLU A 232 0.40 -9.46 -27.55
N ARG A 233 1.46 -8.78 -28.02
CA ARG A 233 1.97 -7.54 -27.44
C ARG A 233 0.99 -6.39 -27.72
N ASP A 234 -0.03 -6.24 -26.87
CA ASP A 234 -0.86 -5.02 -26.85
C ASP A 234 0.09 -3.82 -26.56
N ILE A 235 0.21 -2.88 -27.50
CA ILE A 235 0.94 -1.62 -27.33
C ILE A 235 -0.07 -0.53 -26.95
N TYR A 236 0.19 0.16 -25.83
CA TYR A 236 -0.63 1.27 -25.38
C TYR A 236 0.04 2.60 -25.70
N GLU A 237 -0.68 3.47 -26.42
CA GLU A 237 -0.26 4.87 -26.61
C GLU A 237 -0.89 5.76 -25.53
N PHE A 238 -0.12 6.76 -25.09
CA PHE A 238 -0.62 7.80 -24.22
C PHE A 238 0.04 9.13 -24.49
N ASP A 239 -0.78 10.17 -24.41
CA ASP A 239 -0.35 11.55 -24.53
C ASP A 239 -0.28 12.15 -23.12
N ILE A 240 0.86 12.74 -22.77
CA ILE A 240 1.07 13.46 -21.51
C ILE A 240 1.08 14.95 -21.83
N ASP A 241 0.07 15.67 -21.37
CA ASP A 241 0.00 17.12 -21.54
C ASP A 241 0.71 17.85 -20.39
N ASN A 242 1.21 19.05 -20.68
CA ASN A 242 1.80 19.97 -19.71
C ASN A 242 2.98 19.37 -18.92
N LEU A 243 4.01 18.88 -19.61
CA LEU A 243 5.20 18.35 -18.93
C LEU A 243 5.83 19.38 -17.98
N PRO A 244 5.93 19.08 -16.67
CA PRO A 244 6.50 20.00 -15.69
C PRO A 244 8.02 19.95 -15.71
N LEU A 245 8.63 20.68 -16.65
CA LEU A 245 10.08 20.72 -16.80
C LEU A 245 10.72 21.84 -15.97
N ARG A 246 11.86 21.52 -15.38
CA ARG A 246 12.71 22.47 -14.66
C ARG A 246 14.11 22.48 -15.27
N LYS A 247 14.59 23.66 -15.64
CA LYS A 247 15.98 23.86 -16.08
C LYS A 247 16.94 23.75 -14.88
N LYS A 248 18.08 23.09 -15.10
CA LYS A 248 19.16 22.92 -14.12
C LYS A 248 19.64 24.29 -13.63
N HIS A 249 19.77 24.45 -12.31
CA HIS A 249 20.10 25.72 -11.63
C HIS A 249 19.11 26.87 -11.82
N SER A 250 17.96 26.65 -12.46
CA SER A 250 16.95 27.70 -12.58
C SER A 250 16.32 28.03 -11.22
N ARG A 251 16.17 29.35 -10.99
CA ARG A 251 15.36 29.94 -9.92
C ARG A 251 13.90 30.12 -10.34
N ASP A 252 13.54 29.73 -11.56
CA ASP A 252 12.15 29.71 -11.98
C ASP A 252 11.39 28.60 -11.25
N TYR A 253 10.46 29.02 -10.40
CA TYR A 253 9.61 28.16 -9.61
C TYR A 253 8.25 27.89 -10.29
N SER A 254 7.96 28.48 -11.46
CA SER A 254 6.70 28.28 -12.19
C SER A 254 6.44 26.80 -12.52
N CYS A 255 7.51 26.04 -12.80
CA CYS A 255 7.47 24.60 -13.03
C CYS A 255 6.83 23.80 -11.88
N TYR A 256 6.83 24.32 -10.65
CA TYR A 256 6.21 23.68 -9.48
C TYR A 256 4.68 23.74 -9.47
N ALA A 257 4.06 24.59 -10.29
CA ALA A 257 2.61 24.55 -10.48
C ALA A 257 2.21 23.52 -11.55
N ASN A 258 3.06 23.29 -12.55
CA ASN A 258 2.71 22.50 -13.74
C ASN A 258 2.48 21.01 -13.45
N TRP A 259 3.16 20.42 -12.46
CA TRP A 259 3.00 18.99 -12.17
C TRP A 259 1.59 18.62 -11.68
N THR A 260 0.83 19.61 -11.23
CA THR A 260 -0.54 19.42 -10.80
C THR A 260 -1.51 19.28 -11.97
N ARG A 261 -1.13 19.78 -13.16
CA ARG A 261 -1.93 19.83 -14.39
C ARG A 261 -1.58 18.73 -15.39
N ILE A 262 -0.94 17.66 -14.92
CA ILE A 262 -0.61 16.52 -15.77
C ILE A 262 -1.94 15.83 -16.12
N HIS A 263 -2.25 15.81 -17.41
CA HIS A 263 -3.35 15.05 -17.98
C HIS A 263 -2.79 13.93 -18.86
N SER A 264 -3.46 12.77 -18.83
CA SER A 264 -3.16 11.70 -19.77
C SER A 264 -4.40 11.11 -20.44
N LEU A 265 -4.34 11.09 -21.76
CA LEU A 265 -5.28 10.36 -22.61
C LEU A 265 -4.62 9.03 -22.95
N HIS A 266 -5.30 7.92 -22.65
CA HIS A 266 -4.77 6.58 -22.89
C HIS A 266 -5.91 5.55 -22.91
N ASP A 267 -5.86 4.62 -23.86
CA ASP A 267 -6.90 3.60 -24.12
C ASP A 267 -6.54 2.23 -23.54
N CYS A 268 -5.81 2.18 -22.42
CA CYS A 268 -5.46 0.88 -21.87
C CYS A 268 -6.71 0.12 -21.43
N LYS A 269 -6.81 -1.18 -21.74
CA LYS A 269 -7.94 -2.02 -21.33
C LYS A 269 -8.09 -2.03 -19.80
N GLY A 270 -7.02 -1.87 -19.02
CA GLY A 270 -7.11 -1.66 -17.56
C GLY A 270 -7.86 -0.37 -17.16
N ARG A 271 -7.88 0.63 -18.04
CA ARG A 271 -8.69 1.85 -17.98
C ARG A 271 -10.13 1.67 -18.47
N ILE A 272 -10.50 0.52 -19.01
CA ILE A 272 -11.87 0.28 -19.51
C ILE A 272 -12.54 -0.85 -18.70
N ASP A 273 -11.79 -1.90 -18.37
CA ASP A 273 -12.23 -3.15 -17.73
C ASP A 273 -12.12 -3.19 -16.21
N SER A 274 -11.59 -2.15 -15.54
CA SER A 274 -11.64 -2.15 -14.06
C SER A 274 -13.07 -2.08 -13.50
N GLY A 275 -14.11 -2.01 -14.35
CA GLY A 275 -15.51 -1.83 -13.94
C GLY A 275 -15.75 -0.51 -13.18
N LEU A 276 -14.68 0.27 -13.00
CA LEU A 276 -14.61 1.49 -12.21
C LEU A 276 -14.66 2.71 -13.13
N HIS A 277 -14.21 2.66 -14.39
CA HIS A 277 -14.16 3.85 -15.25
C HIS A 277 -15.51 4.40 -15.69
N ARG A 278 -16.54 3.56 -15.85
CA ARG A 278 -17.91 4.06 -16.06
C ARG A 278 -18.53 4.69 -14.79
N ARG A 279 -17.87 4.57 -13.63
CA ARG A 279 -18.42 4.94 -12.31
C ARG A 279 -17.39 5.59 -11.39
N THR A 280 -16.26 6.09 -11.90
CA THR A 280 -15.32 6.90 -11.14
C THR A 280 -16.07 8.12 -10.62
N GLN A 281 -15.68 8.61 -9.45
CA GLN A 281 -16.24 9.88 -8.98
C GLN A 281 -15.95 10.93 -10.07
N ARG A 282 -16.98 11.66 -10.51
CA ARG A 282 -16.81 12.72 -11.53
C ARG A 282 -15.62 13.59 -11.11
N GLY A 283 -14.65 13.76 -12.02
CA GLY A 283 -13.41 14.49 -11.72
C GLY A 283 -12.31 13.68 -11.03
N THR A 284 -12.27 12.35 -11.11
CA THR A 284 -11.10 11.55 -10.65
C THR A 284 -10.50 10.72 -11.78
N TYR A 285 -9.19 10.88 -12.01
CA TYR A 285 -8.37 10.13 -12.94
C TYR A 285 -7.47 9.17 -12.15
N ASN A 286 -7.52 7.89 -12.50
CA ASN A 286 -6.63 6.89 -11.91
C ASN A 286 -5.39 6.74 -12.79
N ALA A 287 -4.22 6.98 -12.22
CA ALA A 287 -2.94 6.67 -12.84
C ALA A 287 -2.80 5.16 -13.02
N CYS A 288 -2.64 4.68 -14.24
CA CYS A 288 -2.39 3.27 -14.51
C CYS A 288 -0.88 2.97 -14.54
N LYS A 289 -0.53 1.69 -14.34
CA LYS A 289 0.86 1.21 -14.42
C LYS A 289 1.61 1.58 -15.71
N HIS A 290 0.94 1.53 -16.87
CA HIS A 290 1.56 1.88 -18.15
C HIS A 290 1.90 3.37 -18.23
N MET A 291 0.97 4.24 -17.81
CA MET A 291 1.19 5.68 -17.77
C MET A 291 2.37 6.03 -16.85
N ILE A 292 2.48 5.37 -15.69
CA ILE A 292 3.59 5.60 -14.76
C ILE A 292 4.93 5.15 -15.37
N ALA A 293 4.98 3.95 -15.98
CA ALA A 293 6.17 3.45 -16.65
C ALA A 293 6.62 4.38 -17.79
N GLY A 294 5.66 4.83 -18.60
CA GLY A 294 5.87 5.82 -19.63
C GLY A 294 6.42 7.14 -19.14
N PHE A 295 5.86 7.66 -18.05
CA PHE A 295 6.32 8.89 -17.46
C PHE A 295 7.79 8.79 -17.03
N TRP A 296 8.22 7.62 -16.51
CA TRP A 296 9.63 7.37 -16.20
C TRP A 296 10.51 7.29 -17.44
N GLU A 297 10.02 6.77 -18.57
CA GLU A 297 10.77 6.82 -19.83
C GLU A 297 11.00 8.25 -20.30
N VAL A 298 9.95 9.08 -20.26
CA VAL A 298 10.07 10.50 -20.61
C VAL A 298 11.12 11.19 -19.74
N MET A 299 11.21 10.84 -18.45
CA MET A 299 12.29 11.38 -17.60
C MET A 299 13.69 11.05 -18.13
N ILE A 300 13.91 9.80 -18.55
CA ILE A 300 15.20 9.35 -19.07
C ILE A 300 15.49 10.02 -20.41
N ASP A 301 14.53 10.02 -21.32
CA ASP A 301 14.67 10.62 -22.65
C ASP A 301 15.01 12.12 -22.57
N ILE A 302 14.30 12.88 -21.71
CA ILE A 302 14.60 14.30 -21.49
C ILE A 302 16.00 14.49 -20.93
N LYS A 303 16.39 13.68 -19.93
CA LYS A 303 17.73 13.77 -19.34
C LYS A 303 18.81 13.51 -20.40
N LYS A 304 18.60 12.52 -21.28
CA LYS A 304 19.51 12.16 -22.37
C LYS A 304 19.58 13.27 -23.43
N LYS A 305 18.44 13.66 -24.02
CA LYS A 305 18.36 14.67 -25.10
C LYS A 305 18.85 16.04 -24.68
N THR A 306 18.62 16.42 -23.42
CA THR A 306 19.06 17.72 -22.90
C THR A 306 20.42 17.70 -22.22
N LYS A 307 21.14 16.57 -22.24
CA LYS A 307 22.41 16.38 -21.52
C LYS A 307 22.31 16.78 -20.04
N GLY A 308 21.16 16.51 -19.42
CA GLY A 308 20.84 16.85 -18.03
C GLY A 308 20.58 18.33 -17.75
N GLN A 309 20.39 19.17 -18.77
CA GLN A 309 20.03 20.58 -18.57
C GLN A 309 18.58 20.76 -18.09
N TYR A 310 17.70 19.80 -18.32
CA TYR A 310 16.32 19.82 -17.86
C TYR A 310 15.97 18.56 -17.06
N TYR A 311 15.05 18.72 -16.11
CA TYR A 311 14.52 17.64 -15.29
C TYR A 311 13.00 17.69 -15.29
N LEU A 312 12.38 16.52 -15.43
CA LEU A 312 10.94 16.37 -15.28
C LEU A 312 10.57 16.24 -13.80
N ILE A 313 9.63 17.07 -13.35
CA ILE A 313 9.07 16.99 -12.01
C ILE A 313 8.07 15.83 -11.96
N ASN A 314 8.48 14.73 -11.32
CA ASN A 314 7.73 13.49 -11.34
C ASN A 314 6.87 13.28 -10.07
N PRO A 315 5.54 13.11 -10.19
CA PRO A 315 4.67 12.76 -9.07
C PRO A 315 4.65 11.26 -8.73
N PHE A 316 5.15 10.38 -9.61
CA PHE A 316 5.16 8.93 -9.45
C PHE A 316 6.51 8.45 -8.93
N ARG A 317 6.61 8.29 -7.60
CA ARG A 317 7.89 7.90 -6.99
C ARG A 317 8.20 6.43 -7.24
N CYS A 318 9.44 6.17 -7.66
CA CYS A 318 9.92 4.81 -7.84
C CYS A 318 9.99 4.11 -6.46
N PRO A 319 9.45 2.88 -6.33
CA PRO A 319 9.52 2.14 -5.09
C PRO A 319 10.97 1.73 -4.78
N THR A 320 11.28 1.54 -3.50
CA THR A 320 12.54 0.91 -3.07
C THR A 320 12.48 -0.60 -3.25
N GLU A 321 13.64 -1.24 -3.33
CA GLU A 321 13.76 -2.71 -3.38
C GLU A 321 13.03 -3.37 -2.21
N GLU A 322 13.15 -2.82 -1.00
CA GLU A 322 12.46 -3.35 0.17
C GLU A 322 10.92 -3.33 0.03
N LEU A 323 10.34 -2.28 -0.58
CA LEU A 323 8.90 -2.23 -0.81
C LEU A 323 8.48 -3.24 -1.89
N GLU A 324 9.31 -3.46 -2.91
CA GLU A 324 9.07 -4.48 -3.92
C GLU A 324 9.14 -5.90 -3.37
N GLU A 325 10.13 -6.19 -2.53
CA GLU A 325 10.25 -7.46 -1.84
C GLU A 325 9.01 -7.73 -0.99
N TYR A 326 8.61 -6.76 -0.16
CA TYR A 326 7.40 -6.85 0.64
C TYR A 326 6.16 -7.12 -0.22
N ALA A 327 5.99 -6.35 -1.30
CA ALA A 327 4.86 -6.52 -2.21
C ALA A 327 4.92 -7.85 -2.99
N ASN A 328 6.11 -8.42 -3.19
CA ASN A 328 6.26 -9.77 -3.73
C ASN A 328 5.79 -10.82 -2.72
N ARG A 329 6.19 -10.69 -1.44
CA ARG A 329 5.70 -11.55 -0.35
C ARG A 329 4.18 -11.50 -0.23
N LEU A 330 3.56 -10.32 -0.36
CA LEU A 330 2.09 -10.18 -0.41
C LEU A 330 1.43 -10.99 -1.53
N ARG A 331 2.10 -11.15 -2.68
CA ARG A 331 1.55 -11.88 -3.86
C ARG A 331 1.75 -13.40 -3.77
N THR A 332 2.82 -13.85 -3.11
CA THR A 332 3.28 -15.25 -3.18
C THR A 332 3.18 -16.00 -1.84
N GLN A 333 3.28 -15.30 -0.72
CA GLN A 333 3.42 -15.88 0.62
C GLN A 333 2.30 -15.47 1.59
N VAL A 334 1.35 -14.64 1.19
CA VAL A 334 0.22 -14.24 2.05
C VAL A 334 -1.10 -14.74 1.48
N LEU A 335 -1.83 -15.47 2.32
CA LEU A 335 -3.17 -15.97 2.05
C LEU A 335 -4.15 -15.41 3.08
N ILE A 336 -5.43 -15.36 2.71
CA ILE A 336 -6.50 -14.97 3.61
C ILE A 336 -7.61 -16.02 3.60
N GLU A 337 -8.12 -16.32 4.78
CA GLU A 337 -9.26 -17.23 4.94
C GLU A 337 -10.54 -16.56 4.44
N CYS A 338 -11.29 -17.28 3.62
CA CYS A 338 -12.58 -16.85 3.11
C CYS A 338 -13.58 -18.00 3.15
N TYR A 339 -14.85 -17.70 3.43
CA TYR A 339 -15.89 -18.73 3.39
C TYR A 339 -16.39 -18.87 1.96
N ASN A 340 -16.31 -20.08 1.41
CA ASN A 340 -16.90 -20.42 0.11
C ASN A 340 -18.35 -20.90 0.35
N PRO A 341 -19.37 -20.12 -0.07
CA PRO A 341 -20.76 -20.48 0.17
C PRO A 341 -21.20 -21.73 -0.62
N TYR A 342 -20.62 -21.96 -1.80
CA TYR A 342 -20.95 -23.09 -2.66
C TYR A 342 -20.47 -24.43 -2.08
N LYS A 343 -19.27 -24.42 -1.48
CA LYS A 343 -18.67 -25.61 -0.86
C LYS A 343 -18.90 -25.70 0.65
N ARG A 344 -19.59 -24.71 1.24
CA ARG A 344 -19.87 -24.56 2.67
C ARG A 344 -18.64 -24.77 3.58
N ARG A 345 -17.46 -24.30 3.12
CA ARG A 345 -16.20 -24.47 3.85
C ARG A 345 -15.32 -23.23 3.75
N THR A 346 -14.41 -23.07 4.72
CA THR A 346 -13.36 -22.05 4.65
C THR A 346 -12.29 -22.49 3.66
N GLU A 347 -11.94 -21.60 2.73
CA GLU A 347 -10.87 -21.79 1.76
C GLU A 347 -9.84 -20.67 1.89
N LEU A 348 -8.60 -20.98 1.53
CA LEU A 348 -7.52 -20.00 1.44
C LEU A 348 -7.52 -19.38 0.04
N ARG A 349 -7.39 -18.06 -0.02
CA ARG A 349 -7.21 -17.34 -1.28
C ARG A 349 -6.06 -16.37 -1.19
N LYS A 350 -5.51 -16.00 -2.34
CA LYS A 350 -4.57 -14.88 -2.45
C LYS A 350 -5.26 -13.55 -2.11
N LEU A 351 -4.46 -12.59 -1.67
CA LEU A 351 -4.90 -11.22 -1.49
C LEU A 351 -5.32 -10.61 -2.84
N THR A 352 -6.43 -9.88 -2.83
CA THR A 352 -6.85 -9.01 -3.94
C THR A 352 -5.98 -7.75 -4.01
N LYS A 353 -5.94 -7.08 -5.18
CA LYS A 353 -5.16 -5.83 -5.37
C LYS A 353 -5.43 -4.79 -4.27
N ILE A 354 -6.70 -4.60 -3.91
CA ILE A 354 -7.10 -3.63 -2.87
C ILE A 354 -6.58 -4.02 -1.48
N GLU A 355 -6.57 -5.31 -1.16
CA GLU A 355 -6.04 -5.77 0.14
C GLU A 355 -4.52 -5.60 0.22
N ARG A 356 -3.82 -5.81 -0.90
CA ARG A 356 -2.39 -5.54 -0.99
C ARG A 356 -2.10 -4.04 -0.85
N GLU A 357 -2.83 -3.20 -1.58
CA GLU A 357 -2.75 -1.74 -1.46
C GLU A 357 -2.91 -1.27 0.00
N VAL A 358 -3.88 -1.81 0.75
CA VAL A 358 -4.05 -1.47 2.17
C VAL A 358 -2.82 -1.88 2.99
N LEU A 359 -2.28 -3.09 2.78
CA LEU A 359 -1.10 -3.57 3.49
C LEU A 359 0.19 -2.81 3.11
N ASP A 360 0.32 -2.39 1.86
CA ASP A 360 1.40 -1.52 1.40
C ASP A 360 1.34 -0.16 2.10
N TRP A 361 0.14 0.44 2.23
CA TRP A 361 -0.03 1.69 2.98
C TRP A 361 0.23 1.55 4.47
N LYS A 362 -0.10 0.41 5.07
CA LYS A 362 0.26 0.12 6.46
C LYS A 362 1.78 0.05 6.62
N ARG A 363 2.48 -0.60 5.70
CA ARG A 363 3.96 -0.59 5.67
C ARG A 363 4.53 0.82 5.50
N ILE A 364 4.00 1.59 4.56
CA ILE A 364 4.43 2.98 4.31
C ILE A 364 4.24 3.85 5.55
N THR A 365 3.12 3.67 6.25
CA THR A 365 2.84 4.41 7.48
C THR A 365 3.77 3.98 8.62
N LEU A 366 4.11 2.69 8.71
CA LEU A 366 5.02 2.15 9.73
C LEU A 366 6.46 2.62 9.56
N TYR A 367 6.99 2.54 8.35
CA TYR A 367 8.42 2.81 8.11
C TYR A 367 8.71 4.17 7.47
N GLY A 368 7.67 4.91 7.11
CA GLY A 368 7.78 6.24 6.53
C GLY A 368 8.32 6.27 5.11
N TYR A 369 8.44 7.48 4.56
CA TYR A 369 8.70 7.72 3.14
C TYR A 369 10.02 7.10 2.65
N LYS A 370 11.13 7.30 3.39
CA LYS A 370 12.49 6.97 2.89
C LYS A 370 12.71 5.47 2.66
N ARG A 371 12.05 4.61 3.44
CA ARG A 371 12.16 3.14 3.33
C ARG A 371 11.27 2.54 2.24
N ASN A 372 10.48 3.38 1.57
CA ASN A 372 9.46 2.95 0.61
C ASN A 372 9.63 3.58 -0.77
N PHE A 373 10.25 4.76 -0.87
CA PHE A 373 10.35 5.52 -2.12
C PHE A 373 11.73 6.17 -2.34
N ASN A 374 12.15 6.21 -3.61
CA ASN A 374 13.37 6.88 -4.09
C ASN A 374 13.19 8.38 -4.43
#